data_AF-A0A1I5B663-F1
#
_entry.id   AF-A0A1I5B663-F1
#
_cell.length_a   1.000
_cell.length_b   1.000
_cell.length_c   1.000
_cell.angle_alpha   90.00
_cell.angle_beta   90.00
_cell.angle_gamma   90.00
#
_symmetry.space_group_name_H-M   'P 1'
#
loop_
_entity.id
_entity.type
_entity.pdbx_description
1 polymer ?
#
loop_
_entity_poly.entity_id
_entity_poly.type
_entity_poly.pdbx_seq_one_letter_code
_entity_poly.pdbx_strand_id
1 'polypeptide(L)'
;MDENQKKRIKSEWILGGLGWFMLIVILFLLVFTVLNLNRIISWPVFDTYLPLSLSIFFGLFIWGIRFYLNSRKYPSYLRYSAFAFVFALIQLIFLLAGVY
;
A
#
# COMPACT_ATOMS: atom_id res chain seq x y z
N MET A 1 -24.31 19.00 -11.41
CA MET A 1 -23.04 18.32 -11.05
C MET A 1 -22.66 17.42 -12.21
N ASP A 2 -21.58 17.76 -12.89
CA ASP A 2 -21.12 17.12 -14.13
C ASP A 2 -20.77 15.64 -13.90
N GLU A 3 -21.00 14.75 -14.87
CA GLU A 3 -20.72 13.31 -14.76
C GLU A 3 -19.25 13.06 -14.43
N ASN A 4 -18.36 13.88 -14.98
CA ASN A 4 -16.92 13.83 -14.74
C ASN A 4 -16.57 14.14 -13.28
N GLN A 5 -17.31 15.06 -12.64
CA GLN A 5 -17.13 15.34 -11.20
C GLN A 5 -17.62 14.18 -10.34
N LYS A 6 -18.77 13.56 -10.68
CA LYS A 6 -19.27 12.38 -9.94
C LYS A 6 -18.30 11.20 -10.00
N LYS A 7 -17.75 10.90 -11.19
CA LYS A 7 -16.76 9.83 -11.38
C LYS A 7 -15.50 10.08 -10.56
N ARG A 8 -15.00 11.32 -10.56
CA ARG A 8 -13.81 11.70 -9.78
C ARG A 8 -14.02 11.53 -8.28
N ILE A 9 -15.12 12.03 -7.74
CA ILE A 9 -15.43 11.89 -6.31
C ILE A 9 -15.55 10.40 -5.94
N LYS A 10 -16.23 9.60 -6.78
CA LYS A 10 -16.32 8.15 -6.57
C LYS A 10 -14.93 7.48 -6.54
N SER A 11 -14.03 7.84 -7.45
CA SER A 11 -12.66 7.29 -7.45
C SER A 11 -11.85 7.69 -6.21
N GLU A 12 -12.01 8.92 -5.73
CA GLU A 12 -11.32 9.42 -4.53
C GLU A 12 -11.78 8.66 -3.28
N TRP A 13 -13.09 8.38 -3.16
CA TRP A 13 -13.65 7.56 -2.08
C TRP A 13 -13.20 6.11 -2.13
N ILE A 14 -13.22 5.47 -3.31
CA ILE A 14 -12.80 4.08 -3.46
C ILE A 14 -11.31 3.94 -3.14
N LEU A 15 -10.45 4.79 -3.70
CA LEU A 15 -9.01 4.74 -3.44
C LEU A 15 -8.67 5.11 -2.00
N GLY A 16 -9.42 6.04 -1.40
CA GLY A 16 -9.31 6.35 0.02
C GLY A 16 -9.65 5.14 0.89
N GLY A 17 -10.79 4.49 0.62
CA GLY A 17 -11.22 3.28 1.33
C GLY A 17 -10.23 2.12 1.17
N LEU A 18 -9.78 1.86 -0.05
CA LEU A 18 -8.76 0.84 -0.33
C LEU A 18 -7.43 1.15 0.37
N GLY A 19 -6.99 2.41 0.36
CA GLY A 19 -5.75 2.82 1.03
C GLY A 19 -5.79 2.60 2.54
N TRP A 20 -6.91 2.93 3.19
CA TRP A 20 -7.12 2.68 4.62
C TRP A 20 -7.30 1.21 4.95
N PHE A 21 -8.02 0.46 4.12
CA PHE A 21 -8.14 -0.99 4.26
C PHE A 21 -6.77 -1.68 4.18
N MET A 22 -5.93 -1.31 3.21
CA MET A 22 -4.58 -1.84 3.10
C MET A 22 -3.71 -1.49 4.30
N LEU A 23 -3.88 -0.32 4.91
CA LEU A 23 -3.18 0.02 6.16
C LEU A 23 -3.53 -0.97 7.28
N ILE A 24 -4.81 -1.32 7.43
CA ILE A 24 -5.26 -2.30 8.42
C ILE A 24 -4.64 -3.67 8.13
N VAL A 25 -4.64 -4.10 6.86
CA VAL A 25 -4.02 -5.36 6.44
C VAL A 25 -2.52 -5.38 6.74
N ILE A 26 -1.80 -4.31 6.43
CA ILE A 26 -0.36 -4.19 6.72
C ILE A 26 -0.11 -4.26 8.23
N LEU A 27 -0.89 -3.53 9.05
CA LEU A 27 -0.75 -3.57 10.51
C LEU A 27 -1.00 -4.97 11.06
N PHE A 28 -2.05 -5.64 10.58
CA PHE A 28 -2.34 -7.01 10.95
C PHE A 28 -1.18 -7.94 10.60
N LEU A 29 -0.73 -7.94 9.35
CA LEU A 29 0.38 -8.79 8.91
C LEU A 29 1.68 -8.48 9.65
N LEU A 30 1.95 -7.21 9.96
CA LEU A 30 3.11 -6.80 10.74
C LEU A 30 3.07 -7.38 12.15
N VAL A 31 1.92 -7.29 12.84
CA VAL A 31 1.75 -7.88 14.17
C VAL A 31 1.99 -9.39 14.13
N PHE A 32 1.37 -10.10 13.19
CA PHE A 32 1.54 -11.56 13.08
C PHE A 32 2.97 -11.95 12.70
N THR A 33 3.63 -11.20 11.83
CA THR A 33 5.04 -11.42 11.47
C THR A 33 5.93 -11.26 12.71
N VAL A 34 5.72 -10.21 13.52
CA VAL A 34 6.48 -9.99 14.75
C VAL A 34 6.23 -11.12 15.77
N LEU A 35 4.99 -11.54 15.96
CA LEU A 35 4.66 -12.64 16.87
C LEU A 35 5.28 -13.98 16.42
N ASN A 36 5.31 -14.25 15.11
CA ASN A 36 5.93 -15.45 14.53
C ASN A 36 7.45 -15.45 14.75
N LEU A 37 8.11 -14.33 14.44
CA LEU A 37 9.56 -14.18 14.61
C LEU A 37 10.01 -14.28 16.06
N ASN A 38 9.18 -13.84 17.01
CA ASN A 38 9.42 -13.98 18.45
C ASN A 38 8.99 -15.35 19.01
N ARG A 39 8.58 -16.29 18.14
CA ARG A 39 8.16 -17.66 18.51
C ARG A 39 6.96 -17.72 19.47
N ILE A 40 6.14 -16.67 19.50
CA ILE A 40 4.89 -16.65 20.28
C ILE A 40 3.81 -17.46 19.56
N ILE A 41 3.80 -17.38 18.23
CA ILE A 41 2.94 -18.14 17.32
C ILE A 41 3.86 -18.83 16.30
N SER A 42 3.46 -19.96 15.74
CA SER A 42 4.18 -20.63 14.64
C SER A 42 3.21 -20.91 13.50
N TRP A 43 3.26 -20.10 12.46
CA TRP A 43 2.42 -20.23 11.26
C TRP A 43 3.29 -20.16 10.00
N PRO A 44 3.27 -21.19 9.12
CA PRO A 44 4.16 -21.29 7.97
C PRO A 44 4.10 -20.11 6.99
N VAL A 45 2.94 -19.44 6.91
CA VAL A 45 2.74 -18.26 6.06
C VAL A 45 3.62 -17.09 6.48
N PHE A 46 4.02 -17.01 7.76
CA PHE A 46 4.82 -15.93 8.33
C PHE A 46 6.29 -16.32 8.56
N ASP A 47 6.71 -17.47 8.03
CA ASP A 47 8.13 -17.87 8.03
C ASP A 47 8.97 -17.04 7.06
N THR A 48 8.29 -16.36 6.12
CA THR A 48 8.88 -15.40 5.19
C THR A 48 8.22 -14.03 5.36
N TYR A 49 8.92 -12.98 4.96
CA TYR A 49 8.37 -11.61 4.89
C TYR A 49 7.48 -11.39 3.67
N LEU A 50 7.17 -12.42 2.88
CA LEU A 50 6.46 -12.31 1.61
C LEU A 50 5.06 -11.69 1.76
N PRO A 51 4.17 -12.14 2.68
CA PRO A 51 2.84 -11.56 2.80
C PRO A 51 2.89 -10.08 3.21
N LEU A 52 3.78 -9.75 4.15
CA LEU A 52 3.99 -8.38 4.61
C LEU A 52 4.51 -7.50 3.47
N SER A 53 5.54 -7.96 2.75
CA SER A 53 6.14 -7.26 1.61
C SER A 53 5.14 -6.98 0.49
N LEU A 54 4.29 -7.97 0.14
CA LEU A 54 3.23 -7.80 -0.84
C LEU A 54 2.19 -6.77 -0.39
N SER A 55 1.77 -6.83 0.88
CA SER A 55 0.79 -5.88 1.41
C SER A 55 1.31 -4.44 1.39
N ILE A 56 2.58 -4.23 1.74
CA ILE A 56 3.25 -2.93 1.68
C ILE A 56 3.32 -2.45 0.23
N PHE A 57 3.71 -3.31 -0.71
CA PHE A 57 3.75 -2.97 -2.14
C PHE A 57 2.39 -2.48 -2.67
N PHE A 58 1.34 -3.27 -2.46
CA PHE A 58 0.00 -2.89 -2.91
C PHE A 58 -0.52 -1.63 -2.21
N GLY A 59 -0.22 -1.48 -0.91
CA GLY A 59 -0.53 -0.28 -0.15
C GLY A 59 0.11 0.96 -0.79
N LEU A 60 1.43 0.94 -0.97
CA LEU A 60 2.18 2.04 -1.59
C LEU A 60 1.68 2.36 -3.00
N PHE A 61 1.34 1.35 -3.79
CA PHE A 61 0.80 1.53 -5.14
C PHE A 61 -0.57 2.24 -5.13
N ILE A 62 -1.49 1.80 -4.27
CA ILE A 62 -2.83 2.41 -4.12
C ILE A 62 -2.71 3.86 -3.63
N TRP A 63 -1.88 4.10 -2.61
CA TRP A 63 -1.61 5.44 -2.09
C TRP A 63 -0.94 6.33 -3.14
N GLY A 64 -0.02 5.80 -3.93
CA GLY A 64 0.62 6.49 -5.05
C GLY A 64 -0.37 6.96 -6.10
N ILE A 65 -1.30 6.09 -6.52
CA ILE A 65 -2.39 6.44 -7.45
C ILE A 65 -3.30 7.52 -6.84
N ARG A 66 -3.68 7.37 -5.57
CA ARG A 66 -4.53 8.35 -4.88
C ARG A 66 -3.87 9.74 -4.85
N PHE A 67 -2.60 9.80 -4.46
CA PHE A 67 -1.85 11.06 -4.43
C PHE A 67 -1.68 11.65 -5.84
N TYR A 68 -1.48 10.82 -6.86
CA TYR A 68 -1.41 11.26 -8.24
C TYR A 68 -2.70 11.95 -8.68
N LEU A 69 -3.85 11.33 -8.42
CA LEU A 69 -5.16 11.91 -8.77
C LEU A 69 -5.45 13.19 -7.99
N ASN A 70 -5.09 13.22 -6.71
CA ASN A 70 -5.25 14.40 -5.86
C ASN A 70 -4.32 15.55 -6.28
N SER A 71 -3.19 15.27 -6.94
CA SER A 71 -2.25 16.30 -7.39
C SER A 71 -2.85 17.29 -8.38
N ARG A 72 -3.90 16.88 -9.11
CA ARG A 72 -4.68 17.76 -9.98
C ARG A 72 -5.39 18.90 -9.23
N LYS A 73 -5.70 18.72 -7.94
CA LYS A 73 -6.30 19.75 -7.08
C LYS A 73 -5.26 20.37 -6.15
N TYR A 74 -4.28 19.58 -5.69
CA TYR A 74 -3.25 19.99 -4.75
C TYR A 74 -1.86 19.63 -5.31
N PRO A 75 -1.18 20.54 -6.03
CA PRO A 75 0.07 20.22 -6.75
C PRO A 75 1.19 19.61 -5.89
N SER A 76 1.23 19.94 -4.59
CA SER A 76 2.17 19.34 -3.63
C SER A 76 2.04 17.82 -3.52
N TYR A 77 0.85 17.25 -3.79
CA TYR A 77 0.57 15.81 -3.74
C TYR A 77 1.36 15.01 -4.79
N LEU A 78 1.86 15.66 -5.85
CA LEU A 78 2.68 15.00 -6.86
C LEU A 78 3.97 14.42 -6.27
N ARG A 79 4.60 15.12 -5.31
CA ARG A 79 5.82 14.65 -4.65
C ARG A 79 5.56 13.38 -3.83
N TYR A 80 4.46 13.36 -3.08
CA TYR A 80 4.06 12.19 -2.29
C TYR A 80 3.70 10.99 -3.18
N SER A 81 3.06 11.23 -4.33
CA SER A 81 2.81 10.19 -5.32
C SER A 81 4.12 9.61 -5.87
N ALA A 82 5.07 10.46 -6.24
CA ALA A 82 6.38 10.02 -6.71
C ALA A 82 7.12 9.19 -5.66
N PHE A 83 7.16 9.64 -4.40
CA PHE A 83 7.78 8.87 -3.32
C PHE A 83 7.08 7.52 -3.12
N ALA A 84 5.75 7.48 -3.09
CA ALA A 84 5.00 6.24 -2.95
C ALA A 84 5.32 5.24 -4.07
N PHE A 85 5.40 5.70 -5.32
CA PHE A 85 5.77 4.83 -6.44
C PHE A 85 7.23 4.39 -6.41
N VAL A 86 8.16 5.26 -6.01
CA VAL A 86 9.57 4.88 -5.83
C VAL A 86 9.71 3.81 -4.76
N PHE A 87 9.04 3.96 -3.61
CA PHE A 87 9.06 2.93 -2.58
C PHE A 87 8.34 1.65 -3.01
N ALA A 88 7.24 1.75 -3.76
CA ALA A 88 6.60 0.57 -4.34
C ALA A 88 7.55 -0.16 -5.30
N LEU A 89 8.31 0.56 -6.13
CA LEU A 89 9.29 -0.03 -7.03
C LEU A 89 10.44 -0.70 -6.26
N ILE A 90 10.96 -0.06 -5.23
CA ILE A 90 11.97 -0.65 -4.34
C ILE A 90 11.43 -1.94 -3.70
N GLN A 91 10.18 -1.91 -3.22
CA GLN A 91 9.53 -3.09 -2.64
C GLN A 91 9.37 -4.22 -3.67
N LEU A 92 9.02 -3.88 -4.91
CA LEU A 92 8.94 -4.84 -6.01
C LEU A 92 10.30 -5.47 -6.31
N ILE A 93 11.39 -4.69 -6.26
CA ILE A 93 12.75 -5.22 -6.44
C ILE A 93 13.08 -6.24 -5.35
N PHE A 94 12.79 -5.96 -4.08
CA PHE A 94 13.00 -6.93 -2.99
C PHE A 94 12.16 -8.21 -3.17
N LEU A 95 10.91 -8.07 -3.61
CA LEU A 95 10.02 -9.19 -3.93
C LEU A 95 10.49 -10.03 -5.13
N LEU A 96 11.18 -9.44 -6.11
CA LEU A 96 11.73 -10.18 -7.25
C LEU A 96 13.09 -10.78 -6.95
N ALA A 97 13.88 -10.15 -6.07
CA ALA A 97 15.21 -10.59 -5.69
C ALA A 97 15.23 -11.77 -4.70
N GLY A 98 14.07 -12.28 -4.27
CA GLY A 98 14.03 -13.39 -3.33
C GLY A 98 14.31 -13.00 -1.88
N VAL A 99 14.29 -11.70 -1.55
CA VAL A 99 14.60 -11.20 -0.21
C VAL A 99 13.33 -11.24 0.65
N TYR A 100 12.92 -12.44 1.06
CA TYR A 100 11.75 -12.67 1.94
C TYR A 100 11.93 -13.90 2.82
#